data_AF-A0A3M6RK09-F1
#
_entry.id   AF-A0A3M6RK09-F1
#
_cell.length_a   1.000
_cell.length_b   1.000
_cell.length_c   1.000
_cell.angle_alpha   90.00
_cell.angle_beta   90.00
_cell.angle_gamma   90.00
#
_symmetry.space_group_name_H-M   'P 1'
#
loop_
_entity.id
_entity.type
_entity.pdbx_description
1 polymer ?
#
loop_
_entity_poly.entity_id
_entity_poly.type
_entity_poly.pdbx_seq_one_letter_code
_entity_poly.pdbx_strand_id
1 'polypeptide(L)'
;MPYRKPSHPRARAAAGPAPSPEAAAPSGPQLRQTLAQLLATAPPAPLIDLARITGAWGVRGWIKLAPFSADADALHEARDWFIAPPDAQRRQGPRHFDAPLQVHVLQLKPQGDALVAQLQGIDDRDVAQALRGATIALPRSAFPALPEGEFYWVDLLGLQVRNRQAVVLGTVAEMLSNGPQSVLVVREQPLADAPTPRLRERLIPFVDAYVDSVSLADGQIVVDWQPDY
;
A
#
# COMPACT_ATOMS: atom_id res chain seq x y z
N MET A 1 4.90 33.93 17.14
CA MET A 1 4.16 35.22 17.18
C MET A 1 4.96 36.25 16.38
N PRO A 2 4.36 37.18 15.58
CA PRO A 2 3.16 37.97 15.96
C PRO A 2 1.96 38.04 14.96
N TYR A 3 0.77 38.15 15.58
CA TYR A 3 -0.53 38.87 15.32
C TYR A 3 -0.95 39.36 13.89
N ARG A 4 -2.23 39.36 13.44
CA ARG A 4 -3.42 40.15 13.91
C ARG A 4 -4.78 39.71 13.32
N LYS A 5 -5.88 39.84 14.10
CA LYS A 5 -7.31 39.70 13.73
C LYS A 5 -7.82 40.83 12.81
N PRO A 6 -8.80 40.54 11.94
CA PRO A 6 -9.88 41.49 11.63
C PRO A 6 -11.28 40.94 11.96
N SER A 7 -12.21 41.87 12.18
CA SER A 7 -13.60 41.67 12.62
C SER A 7 -14.63 42.08 11.55
N HIS A 8 -15.58 41.16 11.29
CA HIS A 8 -16.98 41.30 10.83
C HIS A 8 -17.30 41.99 9.47
N PRO A 9 -18.31 41.49 8.71
CA PRO A 9 -19.74 41.67 9.05
C PRO A 9 -20.61 40.41 8.97
N ARG A 10 -21.76 40.46 9.63
CA ARG A 10 -22.87 39.49 9.54
C ARG A 10 -23.37 39.40 8.09
N ALA A 11 -23.25 38.22 7.48
CA ALA A 11 -24.03 37.85 6.31
C ALA A 11 -25.23 37.02 6.74
N ARG A 12 -26.42 37.47 6.34
CA ARG A 12 -27.72 36.83 6.55
C ARG A 12 -27.78 35.59 5.64
N ALA A 13 -27.57 34.40 6.21
CA ALA A 13 -27.75 33.16 5.47
C ALA A 13 -29.25 32.88 5.31
N ALA A 14 -29.70 32.76 4.07
CA ALA A 14 -31.00 32.25 3.70
C ALA A 14 -31.20 30.84 4.27
N ALA A 15 -32.45 30.51 4.62
CA ALA A 15 -32.84 29.18 5.07
C ALA A 15 -32.43 28.13 4.02
N GLY A 16 -31.39 27.35 4.34
CA GLY A 16 -31.05 26.15 3.59
C GLY A 16 -32.15 25.10 3.76
N PRO A 17 -32.35 24.21 2.77
CA PRO A 17 -33.34 23.15 2.87
C PRO A 17 -33.01 22.23 4.05
N ALA A 18 -34.08 21.73 4.69
CA ALA A 18 -34.04 20.89 5.89
C ALA A 18 -33.00 19.75 5.80
N PRO A 19 -32.37 19.36 6.93
CA PRO A 19 -31.51 18.18 6.96
C PRO A 19 -32.32 16.94 6.55
N SER A 20 -31.80 16.20 5.57
CA SER A 20 -32.25 14.84 5.22
C SER A 20 -32.28 13.96 6.48
N PRO A 21 -33.18 12.97 6.56
CA PRO A 21 -33.34 12.15 7.76
C PRO A 21 -32.03 11.44 8.07
N GLU A 22 -31.58 11.64 9.30
CA GLU A 22 -30.46 10.97 9.95
C GLU A 22 -30.66 9.46 9.81
N ALA A 23 -29.90 8.82 8.90
CA ALA A 23 -29.87 7.38 8.79
C ALA A 23 -29.33 6.83 10.11
N ALA A 24 -30.15 6.05 10.81
CA ALA A 24 -29.76 5.41 12.06
C ALA A 24 -28.48 4.58 11.83
N ALA A 25 -27.51 4.74 12.73
CA ALA A 25 -26.28 3.96 12.81
C ALA A 25 -26.56 2.45 12.54
N PRO A 26 -25.85 1.80 11.61
CA PRO A 26 -26.15 0.41 11.29
C PRO A 26 -25.87 -0.50 12.48
N SER A 27 -26.92 -1.20 12.89
CA SER A 27 -26.87 -2.28 13.87
C SER A 27 -25.86 -3.36 13.43
N GLY A 28 -25.24 -4.05 14.39
CA GLY A 28 -24.34 -5.20 14.13
C GLY A 28 -24.78 -6.19 13.01
N PRO A 29 -26.08 -6.56 12.85
CA PRO A 29 -26.52 -7.38 11.73
C PRO A 29 -26.43 -6.72 10.34
N GLN A 30 -26.71 -5.42 10.22
CA GLN A 30 -26.62 -4.69 8.94
C GLN A 30 -25.17 -4.55 8.50
N LEU A 31 -24.26 -4.26 9.44
CA LEU A 31 -22.82 -4.18 9.17
C LEU A 31 -22.28 -5.49 8.59
N ARG A 32 -22.63 -6.64 9.19
CA ARG A 32 -22.21 -7.96 8.68
C ARG A 32 -22.77 -8.24 7.29
N GLN A 33 -24.00 -7.83 7.01
CA GLN A 33 -24.62 -8.02 5.71
C GLN A 33 -23.93 -7.19 4.62
N THR A 34 -23.64 -5.91 4.90
CA THR A 34 -22.90 -5.05 3.96
C THR A 34 -21.51 -5.62 3.67
N LEU A 35 -20.75 -6.03 4.70
CA LEU A 35 -19.43 -6.63 4.49
C LEU A 35 -19.51 -7.97 3.75
N ALA A 36 -20.54 -8.79 4.00
CA ALA A 36 -20.73 -10.05 3.30
C ALA A 36 -20.97 -9.85 1.79
N GLN A 37 -21.66 -8.78 1.40
CA GLN A 37 -21.87 -8.43 -0.02
C GLN A 37 -20.60 -8.00 -0.74
N LEU A 38 -19.58 -7.56 0.02
CA LEU A 38 -18.29 -7.14 -0.50
C LEU A 38 -17.25 -8.27 -0.51
N LEU A 39 -17.59 -9.48 -0.08
CA LEU A 39 -16.63 -10.60 -0.06
C LEU A 39 -16.08 -10.88 -1.46
N ALA A 40 -14.75 -10.89 -1.60
CA ALA A 40 -14.10 -11.23 -2.84
C ALA A 40 -14.37 -12.70 -3.19
N THR A 41 -14.91 -12.96 -4.38
CA THR A 41 -15.23 -14.34 -4.83
C THR A 41 -13.97 -15.14 -5.18
N ALA A 42 -12.93 -14.48 -5.68
CA ALA A 42 -11.61 -15.04 -5.93
C ALA A 42 -10.58 -13.91 -6.10
N PRO A 43 -9.92 -13.45 -5.01
CA PRO A 43 -8.91 -12.41 -5.15
C PRO A 43 -7.69 -12.95 -5.94
N PRO A 44 -7.16 -12.20 -6.93
CA PRO A 44 -5.94 -12.56 -7.61
C PRO A 44 -4.77 -12.57 -6.60
N ALA A 45 -3.88 -13.56 -6.72
CA ALA A 45 -2.67 -13.65 -5.90
C ALA A 45 -1.43 -13.51 -6.80
N PRO A 46 -0.36 -12.81 -6.34
CA PRO A 46 -0.23 -12.13 -5.05
C PRO A 46 -0.91 -10.75 -5.03
N LEU A 47 -1.44 -10.37 -3.86
CA LEU A 47 -1.88 -9.00 -3.56
C LEU A 47 -0.73 -8.23 -2.90
N ILE A 48 -0.55 -6.98 -3.29
CA ILE A 48 0.47 -6.08 -2.78
C ILE A 48 -0.20 -5.04 -1.91
N ASP A 49 0.23 -4.95 -0.66
CA ASP A 49 -0.24 -4.02 0.33
C ASP A 49 0.20 -2.58 0.01
N LEU A 50 -0.74 -1.63 -0.05
CA LEU A 50 -0.47 -0.25 -0.48
C LEU A 50 -0.81 0.81 0.55
N ALA A 51 -1.84 0.59 1.39
CA ALA A 51 -2.24 1.56 2.40
C ALA A 51 -2.95 0.91 3.58
N ARG A 52 -2.84 1.52 4.76
CA ARG A 52 -3.62 1.17 5.94
C ARG A 52 -4.89 2.01 6.01
N ILE A 53 -6.04 1.39 6.31
CA ILE A 53 -7.25 2.12 6.69
C ILE A 53 -7.12 2.58 8.14
N THR A 54 -7.07 3.89 8.36
CA THR A 54 -6.92 4.50 9.69
C THR A 54 -8.26 4.72 10.41
N GLY A 55 -9.37 4.71 9.66
CA GLY A 55 -10.74 4.82 10.17
C GLY A 55 -11.66 5.56 9.21
N ALA A 56 -12.84 5.95 9.69
CA ALA A 56 -13.81 6.71 8.90
C ALA A 56 -13.46 8.21 8.83
N TRP A 57 -13.72 8.81 7.68
CA TRP A 57 -13.63 10.25 7.42
C TRP A 57 -15.02 10.85 7.22
N GLY A 58 -15.46 11.74 8.12
CA GLY A 58 -16.83 12.28 8.06
C GLY A 58 -17.92 11.23 8.33
N VAL A 59 -19.13 11.52 7.85
CA VAL A 59 -20.35 10.72 8.14
C VAL A 59 -20.90 9.94 6.93
N ARG A 60 -20.36 10.17 5.73
CA ARG A 60 -20.88 9.61 4.46
C ARG A 60 -20.11 8.36 3.99
N GLY A 61 -19.61 7.56 4.93
CA GLY A 61 -18.88 6.32 4.63
C GLY A 61 -17.50 6.46 3.98
N TRP A 62 -16.93 7.66 3.90
CA TRP A 62 -15.56 7.81 3.42
C TRP A 62 -14.57 7.16 4.41
N ILE A 63 -13.51 6.59 3.87
CA ILE A 63 -12.41 6.01 4.64
C ILE A 63 -11.17 6.90 4.55
N LYS A 64 -10.39 6.95 5.64
CA LYS A 64 -9.09 7.62 5.69
C LYS A 64 -7.97 6.59 5.60
N LEU A 65 -7.04 6.81 4.68
CA LEU A 65 -5.95 5.93 4.34
C LEU A 65 -4.60 6.55 4.73
N ALA A 66 -3.69 5.73 5.24
CA ALA A 66 -2.27 6.04 5.37
C ALA A 66 -1.50 5.17 4.36
N PRO A 67 -1.03 5.74 3.24
CA PRO A 67 -0.23 5.03 2.24
C PRO A 67 1.09 4.50 2.82
N PHE A 68 1.60 3.39 2.27
CA PHE A 68 2.91 2.84 2.62
C PHE A 68 4.05 3.42 1.78
N SER A 69 3.73 4.00 0.62
CA SER A 69 4.64 4.75 -0.24
C SER A 69 4.10 6.16 -0.46
N ALA A 70 5.00 7.12 -0.71
CA ALA A 70 4.66 8.52 -0.92
C ALA A 70 3.88 8.75 -2.22
N ASP A 71 4.25 8.06 -3.31
CA ASP A 71 3.66 8.30 -4.63
C ASP A 71 2.29 7.65 -4.77
N ALA A 72 2.12 6.45 -4.20
CA ALA A 72 0.84 5.73 -4.14
C ALA A 72 0.09 5.67 -5.50
N ASP A 73 0.80 5.72 -6.63
CA ASP A 73 0.22 5.85 -7.97
C ASP A 73 -0.78 4.75 -8.30
N ALA A 74 -0.49 3.52 -7.88
CA ALA A 74 -1.39 2.39 -8.06
C ALA A 74 -2.77 2.60 -7.41
N LEU A 75 -2.87 3.34 -6.30
CA LEU A 75 -4.15 3.70 -5.70
C LEU A 75 -4.91 4.74 -6.53
N HIS A 76 -4.21 5.65 -7.20
CA HIS A 76 -4.83 6.69 -8.02
C HIS A 76 -5.36 6.16 -9.35
N GLU A 77 -4.67 5.17 -9.93
CA GLU A 77 -5.04 4.57 -11.21
C GLU A 77 -6.08 3.45 -11.06
N ALA A 78 -5.91 2.55 -10.09
CA ALA A 78 -6.82 1.42 -9.91
C ALA A 78 -8.17 1.86 -9.34
N ARG A 79 -9.25 1.35 -9.93
CA ARG A 79 -10.63 1.57 -9.46
C ARG A 79 -11.18 0.40 -8.65
N ASP A 80 -10.63 -0.80 -8.82
CA ASP A 80 -11.03 -1.97 -8.05
C ASP A 80 -9.93 -2.32 -7.06
N TRP A 81 -10.26 -2.27 -5.77
CA TRP A 81 -9.35 -2.52 -4.66
C TRP A 81 -9.75 -3.76 -3.89
N PHE A 82 -8.76 -4.38 -3.23
CA PHE A 82 -9.00 -5.40 -2.23
C PHE A 82 -8.75 -4.85 -0.84
N ILE A 83 -9.65 -5.11 0.10
CA ILE A 83 -9.48 -4.80 1.51
C ILE A 83 -9.16 -6.09 2.24
N ALA A 84 -7.89 -6.29 2.58
CA ALA A 84 -7.44 -7.41 3.38
C ALA A 84 -7.78 -7.19 4.87
N PRO A 85 -8.21 -8.25 5.58
CA PRO A 85 -8.51 -8.14 7.00
C PRO A 85 -7.27 -7.68 7.80
N PRO A 86 -7.47 -7.02 8.95
CA PRO A 86 -6.36 -6.63 9.81
C PRO A 86 -5.50 -7.85 10.14
N ASP A 87 -4.18 -7.69 10.03
CA ASP A 87 -3.22 -8.75 10.37
C ASP A 87 -3.39 -9.13 11.85
N ALA A 88 -3.68 -10.42 12.10
CA ALA A 88 -3.90 -10.97 13.44
C ALA A 88 -2.67 -10.80 14.35
N GLN A 89 -1.45 -10.75 13.78
CA GLN A 89 -0.22 -10.51 14.54
C GLN A 89 -0.05 -9.04 14.92
N ARG A 90 -0.61 -8.09 14.14
CA ARG A 90 -0.47 -6.65 14.39
C ARG A 90 -1.59 -6.04 15.22
N ARG A 91 -2.45 -6.84 15.87
CA ARG A 91 -3.52 -6.46 16.85
C ARG A 91 -3.91 -4.98 16.81
N GLN A 92 -4.52 -4.54 15.72
CA GLN A 92 -5.01 -3.16 15.60
C GLN A 92 -6.37 -3.16 14.92
N GLY A 93 -7.42 -3.13 15.74
CA GLY A 93 -8.80 -2.91 15.30
C GLY A 93 -9.74 -4.09 15.54
N PRO A 94 -11.05 -3.82 15.62
CA PRO A 94 -12.05 -4.87 15.69
C PRO A 94 -12.12 -5.63 14.36
N ARG A 95 -12.10 -6.98 14.43
CA ARG A 95 -12.19 -7.84 13.25
C ARG A 95 -13.65 -8.10 12.93
N HIS A 96 -14.16 -7.44 11.88
CA HIS A 96 -15.54 -7.57 11.43
C HIS A 96 -15.71 -8.52 10.23
N PHE A 97 -14.60 -8.95 9.62
CA PHE A 97 -14.54 -9.84 8.48
C PHE A 97 -13.22 -10.64 8.48
N ASP A 98 -13.25 -11.84 7.91
CA ASP A 98 -12.12 -12.78 7.95
C ASP A 98 -11.49 -13.06 6.58
N ALA A 99 -12.11 -12.60 5.49
CA ALA A 99 -11.66 -12.80 4.11
C ALA A 99 -11.59 -11.47 3.35
N PRO A 100 -10.71 -11.33 2.33
CA PRO A 100 -10.60 -10.08 1.58
C PRO A 100 -11.94 -9.61 1.00
N LEU A 101 -12.18 -8.30 1.07
CA LEU A 101 -13.32 -7.65 0.43
C LEU A 101 -12.86 -7.07 -0.91
N GLN A 102 -13.72 -7.10 -1.93
CA GLN A 102 -13.52 -6.39 -3.17
C GLN A 102 -14.41 -5.15 -3.18
N VAL A 103 -13.82 -4.00 -3.48
CA VAL A 103 -14.52 -2.70 -3.48
C VAL A 103 -14.18 -1.91 -4.73
N HIS A 104 -15.15 -1.14 -5.21
CA HIS A 104 -14.94 -0.18 -6.29
C HIS A 104 -14.77 1.23 -5.72
N VAL A 105 -13.78 1.97 -6.20
CA VAL A 105 -13.44 3.32 -5.76
C VAL A 105 -14.23 4.34 -6.57
N LEU A 106 -15.07 5.10 -5.89
CA LEU A 106 -15.84 6.18 -6.49
C LEU A 106 -15.03 7.48 -6.56
N GLN A 107 -14.30 7.79 -5.48
CA GLN A 107 -13.46 9.00 -5.39
C GLN A 107 -12.24 8.73 -4.51
N LEU A 108 -11.11 9.35 -4.86
CA LEU A 108 -9.90 9.40 -4.04
C LEU A 108 -9.40 10.85 -4.00
N LYS A 109 -9.04 11.35 -2.81
CA LYS A 109 -8.56 12.72 -2.62
C LYS A 109 -7.41 12.79 -1.61
N PRO A 110 -6.42 13.67 -1.83
CA PRO A 110 -5.41 13.95 -0.81
C PRO A 110 -6.00 14.76 0.35
N GLN A 111 -5.50 14.51 1.56
CA GLN A 111 -5.89 15.16 2.81
C GLN A 111 -4.69 15.28 3.75
N GLY A 112 -3.84 16.29 3.53
CA GLY A 112 -2.52 16.37 4.19
C GLY A 112 -1.65 15.20 3.75
N ASP A 113 -0.99 14.53 4.70
CA ASP A 113 -0.16 13.34 4.44
C ASP A 113 -0.97 12.03 4.31
N ALA A 114 -2.30 12.13 4.22
CA ALA A 114 -3.21 10.99 4.12
C ALA A 114 -4.03 11.07 2.83
N LEU A 115 -4.65 9.95 2.45
CA LEU A 115 -5.66 9.92 1.40
C LEU A 115 -7.04 9.67 2.03
N VAL A 116 -8.10 10.14 1.37
CA VAL A 116 -9.48 9.79 1.70
C VAL A 116 -10.19 9.24 0.49
N ALA A 117 -10.89 8.12 0.66
CA ALA A 117 -11.57 7.43 -0.42
C ALA A 117 -13.05 7.24 -0.14
N GLN A 118 -13.86 7.36 -1.19
CA GLN A 118 -15.25 6.95 -1.22
C GLN A 118 -15.35 5.64 -1.98
N LEU A 119 -15.96 4.63 -1.37
CA LEU A 119 -16.08 3.29 -1.92
C LEU A 119 -17.55 2.96 -2.19
N GLN A 120 -17.81 2.26 -3.28
CA GLN A 120 -19.15 1.80 -3.61
C GLN A 120 -19.63 0.80 -2.55
N GLY A 121 -20.86 1.01 -2.04
CA GLY A 121 -21.46 0.16 -1.02
C GLY A 121 -21.02 0.47 0.42
N ILE A 122 -20.15 1.46 0.63
CA ILE A 122 -19.75 1.96 1.96
C ILE A 122 -20.18 3.42 2.06
N ASP A 123 -21.46 3.62 2.37
CA ASP A 123 -22.09 4.95 2.44
C ASP A 123 -22.31 5.43 3.88
N ASP A 124 -21.91 4.61 4.86
CA ASP A 124 -22.14 4.82 6.28
C ASP A 124 -20.83 4.86 7.09
N ARG A 125 -20.80 5.74 8.11
CA ARG A 125 -19.63 5.97 8.98
C ARG A 125 -19.22 4.73 9.76
N ASP A 126 -20.16 3.97 10.30
CA ASP A 126 -19.86 2.83 11.16
C ASP A 126 -19.31 1.67 10.33
N VAL A 127 -19.81 1.47 9.11
CA VAL A 127 -19.23 0.53 8.15
C VAL A 127 -17.79 0.94 7.81
N ALA A 128 -17.55 2.21 7.47
CA ALA A 128 -16.21 2.72 7.22
C ALA A 128 -15.28 2.59 8.43
N GLN A 129 -15.82 2.78 9.64
CA GLN A 129 -15.07 2.69 10.89
C GLN A 129 -14.72 1.24 11.25
N ALA A 130 -15.57 0.27 10.91
CA ALA A 130 -15.31 -1.15 11.07
C ALA A 130 -14.17 -1.67 10.19
N LEU A 131 -13.81 -0.95 9.13
CA LEU A 131 -12.64 -1.25 8.30
C LEU A 131 -11.32 -0.75 8.90
N ARG A 132 -11.35 -0.04 10.04
CA ARG A 132 -10.14 0.46 10.69
C ARG A 132 -9.15 -0.69 10.98
N GLY A 133 -7.91 -0.50 10.56
CA GLY A 133 -6.82 -1.46 10.71
C GLY A 133 -6.65 -2.40 9.53
N ALA A 134 -7.65 -2.51 8.65
CA ALA A 134 -7.56 -3.29 7.43
C ALA A 134 -6.57 -2.66 6.42
N THR A 135 -6.09 -3.46 5.48
CA THR A 135 -5.12 -3.03 4.46
C THR A 135 -5.79 -2.93 3.09
N ILE A 136 -5.53 -1.85 2.36
CA ILE A 136 -5.82 -1.79 0.92
C ILE A 136 -4.68 -2.48 0.18
N ALA A 137 -5.04 -3.41 -0.70
CA ALA A 137 -4.11 -4.16 -1.53
C ALA A 137 -4.60 -4.24 -2.98
N LEU A 138 -3.65 -4.38 -3.90
CA LEU A 138 -3.89 -4.52 -5.33
C LEU A 138 -3.10 -5.67 -5.93
N PRO A 139 -3.62 -6.36 -6.97
CA PRO A 139 -2.79 -7.26 -7.75
C PRO A 139 -1.71 -6.47 -8.48
N ARG A 140 -0.55 -7.09 -8.70
CA ARG A 140 0.55 -6.47 -9.46
C ARG A 140 0.13 -6.00 -10.86
N SER A 141 -0.82 -6.68 -11.49
CA SER A 141 -1.35 -6.32 -12.81
C SER A 141 -2.14 -5.00 -12.86
N ALA A 142 -2.53 -4.45 -11.71
CA ALA A 142 -3.23 -3.16 -11.62
C ALA A 142 -2.29 -1.96 -11.45
N PHE A 143 -0.97 -2.19 -11.32
CA PHE A 143 0.00 -1.13 -11.19
C PHE A 143 0.27 -0.51 -12.57
N PRO A 144 0.45 0.81 -12.66
CA PRO A 144 0.75 1.45 -13.93
C PRO A 144 2.07 0.94 -14.51
N ALA A 145 2.20 1.02 -15.84
CA ALA A 145 3.47 0.79 -16.48
C ALA A 145 4.43 1.93 -16.13
N LEU A 146 5.67 1.59 -15.80
CA LEU A 146 6.72 2.58 -15.54
C LEU A 146 7.51 2.86 -16.82
N PRO A 147 8.15 4.04 -16.92
CA PRO A 147 9.16 4.32 -17.93
C PRO A 147 10.29 3.28 -17.95
N GLU A 148 11.03 3.24 -19.06
CA GLU A 148 12.22 2.39 -19.15
C GLU A 148 13.26 2.79 -18.09
N GLY A 149 13.80 1.81 -17.39
CA GLY A 149 14.75 2.01 -16.29
C GLY A 149 14.12 2.22 -14.91
N GLU A 150 12.79 2.33 -14.83
CA GLU A 150 12.06 2.42 -13.56
C GLU A 150 11.39 1.10 -13.18
N PHE A 151 11.47 0.74 -11.89
CA PHE A 151 11.00 -0.54 -11.38
C PHE A 151 10.27 -0.36 -10.04
N TYR A 152 9.17 -1.08 -9.85
CA TYR A 152 8.61 -1.21 -8.51
C TYR A 152 9.51 -2.12 -7.68
N TRP A 153 9.78 -1.73 -6.43
CA TRP A 153 10.60 -2.53 -5.52
C TRP A 153 10.10 -3.96 -5.34
N VAL A 154 8.78 -4.14 -5.32
CA VAL A 154 8.13 -5.46 -5.26
C VAL A 154 8.53 -6.38 -6.42
N ASP A 155 8.83 -5.84 -7.59
CA ASP A 155 9.28 -6.63 -8.75
C ASP A 155 10.75 -7.02 -8.64
N LEU A 156 11.52 -6.28 -7.84
CA LEU A 156 12.94 -6.54 -7.63
C LEU A 156 13.18 -7.58 -6.55
N LEU A 157 12.24 -7.75 -5.61
CA LEU A 157 12.34 -8.75 -4.54
C LEU A 157 12.40 -10.16 -5.14
N GLY A 158 13.36 -10.96 -4.67
CA GLY A 158 13.58 -12.33 -5.13
C GLY A 158 14.39 -12.46 -6.41
N LEU A 159 14.67 -11.37 -7.14
CA LEU A 159 15.52 -11.43 -8.33
C LEU A 159 16.94 -11.88 -7.95
N GLN A 160 17.53 -12.69 -8.83
CA GLN A 160 18.91 -13.14 -8.66
C GLN A 160 19.87 -12.03 -9.05
N VAL A 161 20.83 -11.74 -8.18
CA VAL A 161 21.86 -10.72 -8.43
C VAL A 161 23.14 -11.41 -8.88
N ARG A 162 23.69 -10.99 -10.01
CA ARG A 162 24.96 -11.47 -10.57
C ARG A 162 25.89 -10.32 -10.88
N ASN A 163 27.20 -10.57 -10.82
CA ASN A 163 28.17 -9.59 -11.29
C ASN A 163 28.47 -9.73 -12.79
N ARG A 164 29.32 -8.83 -13.32
CA ARG A 164 29.81 -8.85 -14.72
C ARG A 164 30.52 -10.14 -15.13
N GLN A 165 31.03 -10.91 -14.18
CA GLN A 165 31.66 -12.22 -14.40
C GLN A 165 30.66 -13.38 -14.30
N ALA A 166 29.35 -13.08 -14.27
CA ALA A 166 28.26 -14.02 -14.09
C ALA A 166 28.29 -14.80 -12.76
N VAL A 167 29.03 -14.30 -11.76
CA VAL A 167 29.05 -14.88 -10.41
C VAL A 167 27.76 -14.48 -9.69
N VAL A 168 27.05 -15.45 -9.15
CA VAL A 168 25.84 -15.22 -8.35
C VAL A 168 26.24 -14.67 -6.98
N LEU A 169 25.74 -13.48 -6.67
CA LEU A 169 25.96 -12.80 -5.38
C LEU A 169 24.85 -13.10 -4.36
N GLY A 170 23.70 -13.59 -4.84
CA GLY A 170 22.55 -13.93 -4.01
C GLY A 170 21.24 -13.54 -4.67
N THR A 171 20.22 -13.32 -3.85
CA THR A 171 18.91 -12.81 -4.28
C THR A 171 18.55 -11.55 -3.51
N VAL A 172 17.81 -10.64 -4.14
CA VAL A 172 17.29 -9.44 -3.45
C VAL A 172 16.31 -9.87 -2.37
N ALA A 173 16.64 -9.61 -1.12
CA ALA A 173 15.81 -9.96 0.03
C ALA A 173 14.95 -8.79 0.51
N GLU A 174 15.44 -7.57 0.32
CA GLU A 174 14.80 -6.34 0.79
C GLU A 174 15.31 -5.12 -0.02
N MET A 175 14.52 -4.05 -0.01
CA MET A 175 14.89 -2.73 -0.52
C MET A 175 14.90 -1.74 0.63
N LEU A 176 15.99 -0.99 0.78
CA LEU A 176 16.08 0.11 1.74
C LEU A 176 16.02 1.45 0.99
N SER A 177 15.35 2.45 1.56
CA SER A 177 15.53 3.85 1.17
C SER A 177 16.46 4.53 2.17
N ASN A 178 17.56 5.10 1.68
CA ASN A 178 18.50 5.89 2.47
C ASN A 178 18.37 7.40 2.22
N GLY A 179 17.18 7.85 1.80
CA GLY A 179 16.91 9.21 1.35
C GLY A 179 16.75 9.26 -0.17
N PRO A 180 17.67 9.91 -0.93
CA PRO A 180 17.53 10.07 -2.36
C PRO A 180 17.79 8.79 -3.17
N GLN A 181 18.34 7.75 -2.55
CA GLN A 181 18.71 6.52 -3.25
C GLN A 181 18.05 5.30 -2.60
N SER A 182 17.83 4.28 -3.43
CA SER A 182 17.41 2.96 -2.99
C SER A 182 18.64 2.04 -2.89
N VAL A 183 18.62 1.08 -1.98
CA VAL A 183 19.69 0.12 -1.76
C VAL A 183 19.12 -1.30 -1.79
N LEU A 184 19.68 -2.15 -2.63
CA LEU A 184 19.40 -3.58 -2.67
C LEU A 184 20.05 -4.25 -1.45
N VAL A 185 19.26 -5.01 -0.70
CA VAL A 185 19.76 -5.94 0.31
C VAL A 185 19.83 -7.32 -0.32
N VAL A 186 21.03 -7.78 -0.67
CA VAL A 186 21.25 -9.05 -1.36
C VAL A 186 21.75 -10.08 -0.36
N ARG A 187 21.05 -11.21 -0.26
CA ARG A 187 21.44 -12.31 0.63
C ARG A 187 21.91 -13.51 -0.18
N GLU A 188 23.06 -14.06 0.20
CA GLU A 188 23.52 -15.35 -0.30
C GLU A 188 22.60 -16.47 0.19
N GLN A 189 22.37 -17.46 -0.68
CA GLN A 189 21.75 -18.71 -0.23
C GLN A 189 22.78 -19.49 0.61
N PRO A 190 22.37 -20.06 1.77
CA PRO A 190 23.26 -20.89 2.57
C PRO A 190 23.79 -22.07 1.74
N LEU A 191 25.10 -22.30 1.79
CA LEU A 191 25.66 -23.54 1.28
C LEU A 191 25.24 -24.68 2.24
N ALA A 192 24.65 -25.74 1.70
CA ALA A 192 24.06 -26.85 2.48
C ALA A 192 25.04 -27.51 3.48
N ASP A 193 26.36 -27.36 3.28
CA ASP A 193 27.41 -28.04 4.04
C ASP A 193 28.30 -27.11 4.89
N ALA A 194 27.89 -25.85 5.14
CA ALA A 194 28.67 -24.94 5.96
C ALA A 194 28.41 -25.16 7.47
N PRO A 195 29.45 -25.41 8.30
CA PRO A 195 29.30 -25.66 9.75
C PRO A 195 28.81 -24.43 10.55
N THR A 196 28.73 -23.26 9.90
CA THR A 196 28.03 -22.09 10.42
C THR A 196 27.48 -21.31 9.23
N PRO A 197 26.16 -21.29 8.99
CA PRO A 197 25.59 -20.49 7.90
C PRO A 197 25.73 -19.01 8.27
N ARG A 198 26.83 -18.39 7.85
CA ARG A 198 26.90 -16.92 7.82
C ARG A 198 26.21 -16.50 6.53
N LEU A 199 24.95 -16.07 6.65
CA LEU A 199 24.27 -15.35 5.58
C LEU A 199 25.06 -14.07 5.33
N ARG A 200 25.86 -14.03 4.25
CA ARG A 200 26.47 -12.80 3.80
C ARG A 200 25.37 -11.93 3.20
N GLU A 201 25.23 -10.74 3.75
CA GLU A 201 24.34 -9.70 3.26
C GLU A 201 25.18 -8.62 2.59
N ARG A 202 24.76 -8.18 1.40
CA ARG A 202 25.39 -7.09 0.65
C ARG A 202 24.41 -5.96 0.48
N LEU A 203 24.88 -4.74 0.66
CA LEU A 203 24.13 -3.52 0.43
C LEU A 203 24.64 -2.87 -0.85
N ILE A 204 23.89 -3.00 -1.93
CA ILE A 204 24.29 -2.50 -3.25
C ILE A 204 23.40 -1.31 -3.60
N PRO A 205 23.95 -0.09 -3.78
CA PRO A 205 23.16 1.05 -4.20
C PRO A 205 22.47 0.78 -5.55
N PHE A 206 21.16 0.99 -5.62
CA PHE A 206 20.35 0.79 -6.83
C PHE A 206 20.42 2.04 -7.72
N VAL A 207 21.56 2.22 -8.38
CA VAL A 207 21.85 3.34 -9.29
C VAL A 207 22.66 2.82 -10.48
N ASP A 208 22.56 3.51 -11.62
CA ASP A 208 23.22 3.13 -12.89
C ASP A 208 24.73 2.89 -12.77
N ALA A 209 25.39 3.53 -11.81
CA ALA A 209 26.82 3.34 -11.57
C ALA A 209 27.19 1.92 -11.11
N TYR A 210 26.25 1.21 -10.48
CA TYR A 210 26.46 -0.14 -9.94
C TYR A 210 25.49 -1.18 -10.50
N VAL A 211 24.39 -0.76 -11.11
CA VAL A 211 23.39 -1.66 -11.72
C VAL A 211 23.48 -1.52 -13.23
N ASP A 212 24.04 -2.53 -13.88
CA ASP A 212 24.22 -2.55 -15.33
C ASP A 212 22.91 -2.87 -16.07
N SER A 213 22.11 -3.78 -15.54
CA SER A 213 20.82 -4.14 -16.12
C SER A 213 19.89 -4.85 -15.14
N VAL A 214 18.58 -4.74 -15.42
CA VAL A 214 17.50 -5.47 -14.72
C VAL A 214 16.65 -6.16 -15.79
N SER A 215 16.48 -7.48 -15.68
CA SER A 215 15.56 -8.25 -16.51
C SER A 215 14.54 -8.94 -15.61
N LEU A 216 13.31 -8.40 -15.58
CA LEU A 216 12.19 -9.00 -14.87
C LEU A 216 11.77 -10.33 -15.50
N ALA A 217 11.90 -10.46 -16.83
CA ALA A 217 11.54 -11.67 -17.56
C ALA A 217 12.47 -12.85 -17.22
N ASP A 218 13.78 -12.58 -17.08
CA ASP A 218 14.77 -13.61 -16.73
C ASP A 218 14.96 -13.76 -15.22
N GLY A 219 14.32 -12.90 -14.42
CA GLY A 219 14.43 -12.94 -12.97
C GLY A 219 15.80 -12.49 -12.44
N GLN A 220 16.49 -11.57 -13.13
CA GLN A 220 17.90 -11.26 -12.84
C GLN A 220 18.24 -9.76 -12.82
N ILE A 221 19.25 -9.42 -12.02
CA ILE A 221 19.91 -8.10 -11.97
C ILE A 221 21.41 -8.31 -12.17
N VAL A 222 22.02 -7.55 -13.07
CA VAL A 222 23.48 -7.52 -13.29
C VAL A 222 24.05 -6.27 -12.63
N VAL A 223 25.08 -6.45 -11.80
CA VAL A 223 25.73 -5.38 -11.04
C VAL A 223 27.24 -5.36 -11.22
N ASP A 224 27.83 -4.18 -11.05
CA ASP A 224 29.27 -4.01 -10.89
C ASP A 224 29.67 -4.14 -9.42
N TRP A 225 29.71 -5.38 -8.92
CA TRP A 225 30.03 -5.66 -7.52
C TRP A 225 30.89 -6.92 -7.41
N GLN A 226 31.95 -6.88 -6.58
CA GLN A 226 32.80 -8.06 -6.37
C GLN A 226 32.29 -8.90 -5.19
N PRO A 227 32.48 -10.23 -5.20
CA PRO A 227 31.99 -11.12 -4.14
C PRO A 227 32.62 -10.86 -2.76
N ASP A 228 33.78 -10.22 -2.70
CA ASP A 228 34.59 -10.00 -1.52
C ASP A 228 34.33 -8.67 -0.79
N TYR A 229 33.55 -7.75 -1.38
CA TYR A 229 33.07 -6.53 -0.71
C TYR A 229 32.07 -6.82 0.41
#